data_AF-A0A9E8SEX1-F1
#
_entry.id   AF-A0A9E8SEX1-F1
#
_cell.length_a   1.000
_cell.length_b   1.000
_cell.length_c   1.000
_cell.angle_alpha   90.00
_cell.angle_beta   90.00
_cell.angle_gamma   90.00
#
_symmetry.space_group_name_H-M   'P 1'
#
loop_
_entity.id
_entity.type
_entity.pdbx_description
1 polymer ?
#
loop_
_entity_poly.entity_id
_entity_poly.type
_entity_poly.pdbx_seq_one_letter_code
_entity_poly.pdbx_strand_id
1 'polypeptide(L)'
;MLENTNNIIGIKALINGKGFDFKGKIVDSKNAEVVSFKNEYLGMSKCSFYYKASERYEAIFDINDTTYRVKLQKAKRLGLVLKVINSQERKDVLSIELQTNSYSINNTENNYTLLFHQKNKLSGYTEISLKDTMKLKLELQKEGLFNGVNSVTVFKNKQPVLERKFFNYKEDEKLKITCSELKTQKDSLVYKLSLNKIGEKANLSVSVFSETAGYNQINTIESAFLLTPYVKGYVENPQYYFNSTNKTANEDLDLLLLTQGWTQYSTEEYLKQLNPDYKYNFELGFNLEGRVSPVMSNRLALISKKNQLIVETFLKNDTKFSFKKLLIYEGDSIKVAFLGGENGNKAIKPRNIYFDTVVKRKNVLSRKFHSDFIKSEDKKIELLAEDNYRGLNVSNITELGEVKLKGKKEASSI
;
A
#
# COMPACT_ATOMS: atom_id res chain seq x y z
N MET A 1 13.31 8.97 -22.36
CA MET A 1 14.17 8.75 -23.54
C MET A 1 15.41 9.63 -23.46
N LEU A 2 16.51 9.17 -24.06
CA LEU A 2 17.82 9.84 -24.11
C LEU A 2 18.27 9.99 -25.57
N GLU A 3 18.84 11.13 -25.92
CA GLU A 3 19.38 11.37 -27.26
C GLU A 3 20.61 10.51 -27.55
N ASN A 4 20.82 10.18 -28.82
CA ASN A 4 21.93 9.38 -29.34
C ASN A 4 22.07 7.99 -28.69
N THR A 5 20.94 7.40 -28.27
CA THR A 5 20.88 6.04 -27.74
C THR A 5 19.69 5.25 -28.30
N ASN A 6 19.73 3.93 -28.13
CA ASN A 6 18.57 3.08 -28.35
C ASN A 6 17.60 3.24 -27.18
N ASN A 7 16.34 3.55 -27.50
CA ASN A 7 15.28 3.76 -26.53
C ASN A 7 14.18 2.73 -26.76
N ILE A 8 13.70 2.12 -25.68
CA ILE A 8 12.54 1.23 -25.70
C ILE A 8 11.33 2.04 -25.26
N ILE A 9 10.24 1.92 -26.02
CA ILE A 9 8.93 2.51 -25.69
C ILE A 9 7.93 1.37 -25.54
N GLY A 10 7.18 1.38 -24.44
CA GLY A 10 5.98 0.57 -24.27
C GLY A 10 4.78 1.27 -24.89
N ILE A 11 3.98 0.52 -25.64
CA ILE A 11 2.80 1.00 -26.34
C ILE A 11 1.61 0.22 -25.81
N LYS A 12 0.53 0.93 -25.48
CA LYS A 12 -0.74 0.31 -25.10
C LYS A 12 -1.91 0.97 -25.82
N ALA A 13 -2.69 0.18 -26.56
CA ALA A 13 -3.92 0.57 -27.21
C ALA A 13 -5.11 0.01 -26.44
N LEU A 14 -6.07 0.88 -26.11
CA LEU A 14 -7.25 0.54 -25.34
C LEU A 14 -8.51 1.08 -26.01
N ILE A 15 -9.55 0.26 -26.09
CA ILE A 15 -10.93 0.69 -26.41
C ILE A 15 -11.81 0.27 -25.23
N ASN A 16 -12.48 1.24 -24.60
CA ASN A 16 -13.34 1.02 -23.43
C ASN A 16 -12.66 0.24 -22.29
N GLY A 17 -11.36 0.50 -22.06
CA GLY A 17 -10.58 -0.13 -21.00
C GLY A 17 -10.09 -1.56 -21.29
N LYS A 18 -10.34 -2.10 -22.49
CA LYS A 18 -9.82 -3.38 -22.95
C LYS A 18 -8.77 -3.20 -24.05
N GLY A 19 -7.80 -4.10 -24.09
CA GLY A 19 -6.76 -4.18 -25.10
C GLY A 19 -7.37 -4.31 -26.49
N PHE A 20 -6.79 -3.60 -27.45
CA PHE A 20 -7.24 -3.64 -28.83
C PHE A 20 -6.08 -3.89 -29.79
N ASP A 21 -6.32 -4.65 -30.85
CA ASP A 21 -5.31 -4.93 -31.88
C ASP A 21 -4.96 -3.67 -32.67
N PHE A 22 -3.68 -3.49 -32.97
CA PHE A 22 -3.19 -2.35 -33.74
C PHE A 22 -1.92 -2.72 -34.51
N LYS A 23 -1.64 -1.93 -35.55
CA LYS A 23 -0.36 -1.87 -36.23
C LYS A 23 0.08 -0.43 -36.32
N GLY A 24 1.38 -0.19 -36.27
CA GLY A 24 1.90 1.16 -36.32
C GLY A 24 3.37 1.23 -36.62
N LYS A 25 3.85 2.47 -36.67
CA LYS A 25 5.24 2.81 -36.95
C LYS A 25 5.62 4.13 -36.32
N ILE A 26 6.91 4.30 -36.06
CA ILE A 26 7.49 5.59 -35.70
C ILE A 26 8.14 6.17 -36.95
N VAL A 27 7.84 7.44 -37.23
CA VAL A 27 8.47 8.21 -38.31
C VAL A 27 9.26 9.38 -37.76
N ASP A 28 10.29 9.82 -38.49
CA ASP A 28 11.06 11.02 -38.19
C ASP A 28 10.41 12.31 -38.76
N SER A 29 11.07 13.46 -38.60
CA SER A 29 10.57 14.74 -39.14
C SER A 29 10.43 14.80 -40.66
N LYS A 30 11.04 13.86 -41.39
CA LYS A 30 10.94 13.71 -42.85
C LYS A 30 9.88 12.68 -43.26
N ASN A 31 9.08 12.19 -42.31
CA ASN A 31 8.14 11.08 -42.48
C ASN A 31 8.80 9.75 -42.91
N ALA A 32 10.12 9.60 -42.73
CA ALA A 32 10.79 8.33 -42.99
C ALA A 32 10.51 7.36 -41.84
N GLU A 33 10.19 6.12 -42.16
CA GLU A 33 9.94 5.08 -41.17
C GLU A 33 11.23 4.68 -40.46
N VAL A 34 11.18 4.66 -39.12
CA VAL A 34 12.32 4.35 -38.25
C VAL A 34 12.17 2.96 -37.65
N VAL A 35 10.97 2.60 -37.24
CA VAL A 35 10.62 1.28 -36.70
C VAL A 35 9.13 1.04 -36.86
N SER A 36 8.73 -0.19 -37.16
CA SER A 36 7.35 -0.65 -37.13
C SER A 36 7.09 -1.56 -35.93
N PHE A 37 5.83 -1.59 -35.49
CA PHE A 37 5.37 -2.37 -34.36
C PHE A 37 3.92 -2.81 -34.58
N LYS A 38 3.50 -3.84 -33.87
CA LYS A 38 2.14 -4.37 -33.90
C LYS A 38 1.78 -4.88 -32.52
N ASN A 39 0.49 -5.04 -32.25
CA ASN A 39 0.06 -5.70 -31.02
C ASN A 39 0.78 -7.03 -30.83
N GLU A 40 1.36 -7.23 -29.64
CA GLU A 40 1.98 -8.48 -29.21
C GLU A 40 1.03 -9.23 -28.29
N TYR A 41 0.44 -8.54 -27.29
CA TYR A 41 -0.47 -9.17 -26.33
C TYR A 41 -1.45 -8.16 -25.73
N LEU A 42 -2.76 -8.41 -25.85
CA LEU A 42 -3.84 -7.61 -25.24
C LEU A 42 -3.68 -6.08 -25.41
N GLY A 43 -3.44 -5.65 -26.64
CA GLY A 43 -3.23 -4.25 -26.97
C GLY A 43 -1.90 -3.68 -26.47
N MET A 44 -0.94 -4.51 -26.07
CA MET A 44 0.41 -4.09 -25.64
C MET A 44 1.46 -4.49 -26.67
N SER A 45 2.46 -3.64 -26.83
CA SER A 45 3.67 -3.90 -27.61
C SER A 45 4.83 -3.08 -27.07
N LYS A 46 6.05 -3.41 -27.48
CA LYS A 46 7.21 -2.55 -27.30
C LYS A 46 7.98 -2.40 -28.61
N CYS A 47 8.56 -1.23 -28.82
CA CYS A 47 9.48 -1.01 -29.92
C CYS A 47 10.78 -0.38 -29.42
N SER A 48 11.88 -0.68 -30.11
CA SER A 48 13.18 -0.08 -29.84
C SER A 48 13.67 0.68 -31.08
N PHE A 49 14.11 1.91 -30.91
CA PHE A 49 14.75 2.67 -31.98
C PHE A 49 15.84 3.61 -31.47
N TYR A 50 16.74 3.98 -32.37
CA TYR A 50 17.80 4.94 -32.08
C TYR A 50 17.28 6.37 -32.18
N TYR A 51 17.29 7.11 -31.08
CA TYR A 51 16.82 8.50 -31.05
C TYR A 51 17.97 9.45 -31.45
N LYS A 52 17.97 9.98 -32.68
CA LYS A 52 18.94 11.00 -33.12
C LYS A 52 18.75 12.33 -32.38
N ALA A 53 19.85 12.96 -31.94
CA ALA A 53 19.81 14.24 -31.23
C ALA A 53 19.10 15.33 -32.06
N SER A 54 18.33 16.18 -31.37
CA SER A 54 17.54 17.28 -31.97
C SER A 54 16.49 16.86 -33.02
N GLU A 55 16.28 15.56 -33.25
CA GLU A 55 15.22 15.03 -34.12
C GLU A 55 13.87 14.97 -33.38
N ARG A 56 12.78 14.95 -34.15
CA ARG A 56 11.41 14.75 -33.65
C ARG A 56 10.79 13.53 -34.29
N TYR A 57 10.02 12.79 -33.50
CA TYR A 57 9.39 11.56 -33.94
C TYR A 57 7.89 11.59 -33.66
N GLU A 58 7.14 10.93 -34.54
CA GLU A 58 5.70 10.73 -34.41
C GLU A 58 5.39 9.25 -34.53
N ALA A 59 4.56 8.72 -33.63
CA ALA A 59 3.98 7.40 -33.77
C ALA A 59 2.69 7.49 -34.58
N ILE A 60 2.60 6.68 -35.62
CA ILE A 60 1.43 6.54 -36.49
C ILE A 60 0.90 5.13 -36.28
N PHE A 61 -0.38 4.99 -35.97
CA PHE A 61 -0.99 3.67 -35.80
C PHE A 61 -2.44 3.66 -36.27
N ASP A 62 -2.87 2.52 -36.79
CA ASP A 62 -4.19 2.31 -37.34
C ASP A 62 -5.03 1.45 -36.39
N ILE A 63 -6.22 1.94 -36.06
CA ILE A 63 -7.22 1.25 -35.23
C ILE A 63 -8.59 1.43 -35.93
N ASN A 64 -9.24 0.32 -36.30
CA ASN A 64 -10.56 0.33 -36.97
C ASN A 64 -10.62 1.32 -38.15
N ASP A 65 -9.70 1.20 -39.10
CA ASP A 65 -9.58 2.04 -40.30
C ASP A 65 -9.35 3.54 -40.03
N THR A 66 -9.07 3.91 -38.77
CA THR A 66 -8.72 5.27 -38.37
C THR A 66 -7.22 5.35 -38.06
N THR A 67 -6.53 6.25 -38.75
CA THR A 67 -5.11 6.54 -38.50
C THR A 67 -4.96 7.59 -37.41
N TYR A 68 -4.25 7.23 -36.35
CA TYR A 68 -3.89 8.12 -35.26
C TYR A 68 -2.42 8.54 -35.37
N ARG A 69 -2.15 9.79 -34.96
CA ARG A 69 -0.81 10.38 -34.95
C ARG A 69 -0.51 10.95 -33.57
N VAL A 70 0.57 10.48 -32.95
CA VAL A 70 0.97 10.87 -31.60
C VAL A 70 2.42 11.32 -31.62
N LYS A 71 2.64 12.61 -31.36
CA LYS A 71 3.99 13.17 -31.22
C LYS A 71 4.68 12.56 -30.00
N LEU A 72 5.88 12.00 -30.21
CA LEU A 72 6.67 11.47 -29.10
C LEU A 72 7.31 12.61 -28.30
N GLN A 73 7.45 12.40 -26.99
CA GLN A 73 8.13 13.36 -26.12
C GLN A 73 9.60 13.53 -26.55
N LYS A 74 10.14 14.74 -26.42
CA LYS A 74 11.56 14.98 -26.73
C LYS A 74 12.44 14.18 -25.78
N ALA A 75 13.44 13.50 -26.32
CA ALA A 75 14.46 12.85 -25.51
C ALA A 75 15.29 13.88 -24.74
N LYS A 76 15.77 13.50 -23.55
CA LYS A 76 16.70 14.33 -22.77
C LYS A 76 18.08 14.25 -23.41
N ARG A 77 18.87 15.34 -23.32
CA ARG A 77 20.28 15.36 -23.75
C ARG A 77 21.20 14.63 -22.77
N LEU A 78 20.92 14.81 -21.48
CA LEU A 78 21.64 14.24 -20.35
C LEU A 78 20.76 13.19 -19.66
N GLY A 79 21.34 12.04 -19.34
CA GLY A 79 20.64 11.02 -18.56
C GLY A 79 21.14 9.61 -18.79
N LEU A 80 20.27 8.67 -18.46
CA LEU A 80 20.55 7.24 -18.47
C LEU A 80 19.33 6.49 -19.00
N VAL A 81 19.58 5.43 -19.75
CA VAL A 81 18.56 4.45 -20.17
C VAL A 81 18.83 3.15 -19.41
N LEU A 82 17.76 2.55 -18.91
CA LEU A 82 17.79 1.30 -18.16
C LEU A 82 16.93 0.27 -18.90
N LYS A 83 17.51 -0.91 -19.07
CA LYS A 83 16.85 -2.07 -19.65
C LYS A 83 17.02 -3.25 -18.70
N VAL A 84 15.92 -3.93 -18.43
CA VAL A 84 15.91 -5.18 -17.66
C VAL A 84 15.73 -6.32 -18.67
N ILE A 85 16.59 -7.33 -18.59
CA ILE A 85 16.49 -8.54 -19.39
C ILE A 85 16.21 -9.69 -18.43
N ASN A 86 15.00 -10.22 -18.54
CA ASN A 86 14.50 -11.33 -17.74
C ASN A 86 14.20 -12.51 -18.67
N SER A 87 15.25 -13.19 -19.13
CA SER A 87 15.14 -14.26 -20.15
C SER A 87 14.66 -15.57 -19.53
N GLN A 88 13.83 -16.30 -20.27
CA GLN A 88 13.44 -17.68 -19.95
C GLN A 88 14.60 -18.67 -20.04
N GLU A 89 15.63 -18.36 -20.84
CA GLU A 89 16.81 -19.22 -21.01
C GLU A 89 17.72 -19.20 -19.77
N ARG A 90 17.72 -18.10 -19.01
CA ARG A 90 18.50 -17.94 -17.78
C ARG A 90 17.58 -17.65 -16.61
N LYS A 91 16.87 -18.69 -16.17
CA LYS A 91 15.80 -18.57 -15.16
C LYS A 91 16.28 -17.99 -13.84
N ASP A 92 17.52 -18.24 -13.43
CA ASP A 92 18.03 -17.82 -12.11
C ASP A 92 18.71 -16.45 -12.12
N VAL A 93 18.95 -15.87 -13.31
CA VAL A 93 19.73 -14.64 -13.46
C VAL A 93 18.88 -13.52 -14.06
N LEU A 94 18.95 -12.35 -13.46
CA LEU A 94 18.42 -11.10 -14.00
C LEU A 94 19.58 -10.27 -14.56
N SER A 95 19.44 -9.73 -15.77
CA SER A 95 20.41 -8.78 -16.30
C SER A 95 19.87 -7.37 -16.36
N ILE A 96 20.69 -6.43 -15.92
CA ILE A 96 20.42 -5.00 -15.92
C ILE A 96 21.41 -4.34 -16.87
N GLU A 97 20.92 -3.75 -17.94
CA GLU A 97 21.72 -2.99 -18.90
C GLU A 97 21.46 -1.50 -18.71
N LEU A 98 22.52 -0.75 -18.46
CA LEU A 98 22.52 0.69 -18.39
C LEU A 98 23.26 1.25 -19.58
N GLN A 99 22.65 2.25 -20.23
CA GLN A 99 23.24 2.94 -21.37
C GLN A 99 23.14 4.44 -21.20
N THR A 100 24.23 5.14 -21.46
CA THR A 100 24.30 6.59 -21.56
C THR A 100 24.82 7.03 -22.93
N ASN A 101 24.98 8.34 -23.15
CA ASN A 101 25.57 8.92 -24.35
C ASN A 101 26.87 9.67 -24.03
N SER A 102 27.68 9.94 -25.05
CA SER A 102 28.96 10.64 -24.91
C SER A 102 28.81 12.02 -24.26
N TYR A 103 27.71 12.72 -24.54
CA TYR A 103 27.45 14.04 -23.97
C TYR A 103 27.25 13.97 -22.44
N SER A 104 26.49 12.99 -21.95
CA SER A 104 26.29 12.74 -20.52
C SER A 104 27.59 12.39 -19.79
N ILE A 105 28.43 11.56 -20.41
CA ILE A 105 29.72 11.18 -19.85
C ILE A 105 30.60 12.41 -19.59
N ASN A 106 30.71 13.28 -20.58
CA ASN A 106 31.62 14.42 -20.54
C ASN A 106 31.12 15.61 -19.72
N ASN A 107 29.81 15.70 -19.43
CA ASN A 107 29.21 16.91 -18.85
C ASN A 107 28.57 16.69 -17.47
N THR A 108 28.57 15.46 -16.93
CA THR A 108 27.96 15.20 -15.63
C THR A 108 28.71 14.14 -14.84
N GLU A 109 28.53 14.12 -13.51
CA GLU A 109 29.01 13.01 -12.69
C GLU A 109 28.32 11.70 -13.11
N ASN A 110 29.10 10.63 -13.28
CA ASN A 110 28.60 9.35 -13.77
C ASN A 110 28.59 8.26 -12.69
N ASN A 111 28.54 8.66 -11.42
CA ASN A 111 28.34 7.75 -10.30
C ASN A 111 26.84 7.60 -10.04
N TYR A 112 26.39 6.36 -9.91
CA TYR A 112 24.99 6.02 -9.66
C TYR A 112 24.88 4.94 -8.61
N THR A 113 23.79 4.97 -7.84
CA THR A 113 23.43 3.90 -6.90
C THR A 113 22.18 3.21 -7.42
N LEU A 114 22.23 1.90 -7.62
CA LEU A 114 21.07 1.09 -7.99
C LEU A 114 20.49 0.45 -6.74
N LEU A 115 19.21 0.68 -6.50
CA LEU A 115 18.45 0.14 -5.37
C LEU A 115 17.45 -0.90 -5.87
N PHE A 116 17.55 -2.14 -5.39
CA PHE A 116 16.62 -3.22 -5.71
C PHE A 116 15.65 -3.42 -4.56
N HIS A 117 14.36 -3.21 -4.80
CA HIS A 117 13.36 -3.19 -3.74
C HIS A 117 11.98 -3.68 -4.19
N GLN A 118 11.14 -3.99 -3.21
CA GLN A 118 9.72 -4.24 -3.40
C GLN A 118 8.94 -3.51 -2.32
N LYS A 119 8.08 -2.56 -2.72
CA LYS A 119 7.35 -1.66 -1.80
C LYS A 119 8.33 -0.93 -0.86
N ASN A 120 8.31 -1.25 0.42
CA ASN A 120 9.16 -0.67 1.47
C ASN A 120 10.30 -1.59 1.91
N LYS A 121 10.52 -2.72 1.22
CA LYS A 121 11.56 -3.70 1.54
C LYS A 121 12.70 -3.64 0.54
N LEU A 122 13.93 -3.59 1.07
CA LEU A 122 15.15 -3.60 0.29
C LEU A 122 15.65 -5.03 0.07
N SER A 123 15.91 -5.42 -1.18
CA SER A 123 16.60 -6.67 -1.53
C SER A 123 18.12 -6.48 -1.56
N GLY A 124 18.58 -5.31 -2.02
CA GLY A 124 20.00 -4.98 -2.08
C GLY A 124 20.27 -3.70 -2.84
N TYR A 125 21.54 -3.28 -2.87
CA TYR A 125 21.98 -2.13 -3.64
C TYR A 125 23.39 -2.33 -4.19
N THR A 126 23.75 -1.54 -5.19
CA THR A 126 25.12 -1.48 -5.71
C THR A 126 25.44 -0.08 -6.22
N GLU A 127 26.71 0.29 -6.18
CA GLU A 127 27.21 1.55 -6.71
C GLU A 127 28.01 1.29 -7.98
N ILE A 128 27.83 2.14 -8.98
CA ILE A 128 28.46 1.99 -10.30
C ILE A 128 29.01 3.33 -10.78
N SER A 129 29.97 3.27 -11.70
CA SER A 129 30.48 4.43 -12.41
C SER A 129 30.51 4.18 -13.92
N LEU A 130 29.99 5.12 -14.71
CA LEU A 130 30.00 5.09 -16.18
C LEU A 130 31.00 6.08 -16.79
N LYS A 131 32.12 6.36 -16.11
CA LYS A 131 33.11 7.34 -16.58
C LYS A 131 33.78 6.94 -17.90
N ASP A 132 34.14 5.67 -18.03
CA ASP A 132 34.95 5.18 -19.16
C ASP A 132 34.14 4.32 -20.15
N THR A 133 32.84 4.13 -19.91
CA THR A 133 31.96 3.32 -20.75
C THR A 133 30.56 3.91 -20.90
N MET A 134 30.03 3.87 -22.13
CA MET A 134 28.65 4.24 -22.40
C MET A 134 27.65 3.15 -22.06
N LYS A 135 28.11 1.92 -21.76
CA LYS A 135 27.25 0.77 -21.47
C LYS A 135 27.83 -0.06 -20.33
N LEU A 136 26.96 -0.46 -19.40
CA LEU A 136 27.28 -1.39 -18.33
C LEU A 136 26.20 -2.44 -18.26
N LYS A 137 26.61 -3.70 -18.11
CA LYS A 137 25.72 -4.83 -17.87
C LYS A 137 26.04 -5.42 -16.50
N LEU A 138 25.01 -5.54 -15.66
CA LEU A 138 25.08 -6.20 -14.36
C LEU A 138 24.24 -7.47 -14.42
N GLU A 139 24.70 -8.51 -13.74
CA GLU A 139 23.98 -9.78 -13.59
C GLU A 139 23.74 -10.05 -12.10
N LEU A 140 22.52 -10.45 -11.76
CA LEU A 140 22.06 -10.63 -10.39
C LEU A 140 21.39 -11.99 -10.27
N GLN A 141 21.66 -12.70 -9.17
CA GLN A 141 20.93 -13.91 -8.82
C GLN A 141 19.54 -13.54 -8.32
N LYS A 142 18.50 -14.13 -8.93
CA LYS A 142 17.10 -13.86 -8.58
C LYS A 142 16.67 -14.42 -7.24
N GLU A 143 17.42 -15.36 -6.69
CA GLU A 143 17.20 -15.92 -5.36
C GLU A 143 17.17 -14.81 -4.28
N GLY A 144 18.03 -13.80 -4.42
CA GLY A 144 18.09 -12.64 -3.51
C GLY A 144 16.97 -11.62 -3.70
N LEU A 145 16.09 -11.77 -4.69
CA LEU A 145 14.98 -10.85 -4.97
C LEU A 145 13.68 -11.37 -4.35
N PHE A 146 12.72 -10.49 -4.09
CA PHE A 146 11.43 -10.91 -3.55
C PHE A 146 10.59 -11.60 -4.62
N ASN A 147 9.61 -12.41 -4.19
CA ASN A 147 8.62 -12.97 -5.09
C ASN A 147 7.60 -11.90 -5.50
N GLY A 148 7.18 -11.89 -6.77
CA GLY A 148 6.29 -10.89 -7.34
C GLY A 148 7.02 -9.75 -8.07
N VAL A 149 6.35 -8.61 -8.19
CA VAL A 149 6.91 -7.42 -8.85
C VAL A 149 7.94 -6.73 -7.95
N ASN A 150 9.17 -6.60 -8.46
CA ASN A 150 10.28 -5.88 -7.86
C ASN A 150 10.56 -4.61 -8.67
N SER A 151 11.36 -3.69 -8.13
CA SER A 151 11.78 -2.46 -8.78
C SER A 151 13.29 -2.28 -8.65
N VAL A 152 13.92 -1.76 -9.70
CA VAL A 152 15.26 -1.19 -9.66
C VAL A 152 15.16 0.31 -9.85
N THR A 153 15.57 1.08 -8.84
CA THR A 153 15.59 2.54 -8.87
C THR A 153 17.04 3.01 -8.92
N VAL A 154 17.38 3.83 -9.91
CA VAL A 154 18.70 4.41 -10.06
C VAL A 154 18.71 5.79 -9.41
N PHE A 155 19.66 6.02 -8.52
CA PHE A 155 19.90 7.29 -7.86
C PHE A 155 21.16 7.96 -8.38
N LYS A 156 21.12 9.29 -8.47
CA LYS A 156 22.27 10.17 -8.68
C LYS A 156 22.20 11.26 -7.64
N ASN A 157 23.28 11.46 -6.89
CA ASN A 157 23.34 12.46 -5.80
C ASN A 157 22.17 12.32 -4.82
N LYS A 158 21.85 11.07 -4.44
CA LYS A 158 20.74 10.70 -3.54
C LYS A 158 19.33 11.05 -4.07
N GLN A 159 19.21 11.44 -5.34
CA GLN A 159 17.93 11.68 -6.01
C GLN A 159 17.63 10.55 -7.00
N PRO A 160 16.43 9.97 -7.00
CA PRO A 160 16.08 8.94 -7.97
C PRO A 160 15.87 9.59 -9.34
N VAL A 161 16.53 9.03 -10.36
CA VAL A 161 16.52 9.56 -11.73
C VAL A 161 15.84 8.62 -12.73
N LEU A 162 15.70 7.34 -12.38
CA LEU A 162 15.15 6.31 -13.25
C LEU A 162 14.64 5.14 -12.42
N GLU A 163 13.56 4.51 -12.86
CA GLU A 163 13.04 3.29 -12.22
C GLU A 163 12.53 2.31 -13.29
N ARG A 164 12.71 1.02 -13.03
CA ARG A 164 12.10 -0.05 -13.83
C ARG A 164 11.59 -1.16 -12.90
N LYS A 165 10.30 -1.47 -13.01
CA LYS A 165 9.72 -2.66 -12.37
C LYS A 165 10.01 -3.91 -13.18
N PHE A 166 10.11 -5.07 -12.56
CA PHE A 166 10.25 -6.35 -13.23
C PHE A 166 9.67 -7.46 -12.35
N PHE A 167 9.29 -8.58 -12.94
CA PHE A 167 8.71 -9.69 -12.19
C PHE A 167 9.75 -10.75 -11.83
N ASN A 168 9.72 -11.23 -10.60
CA ASN A 168 10.48 -12.39 -10.17
C ASN A 168 9.51 -13.43 -9.60
N TYR A 169 9.56 -14.66 -10.10
CA TYR A 169 8.67 -15.72 -9.66
C TYR A 169 9.45 -16.77 -8.88
N LYS A 170 9.08 -16.98 -7.62
CA LYS A 170 9.60 -18.06 -6.78
C LYS A 170 8.59 -19.19 -6.72
N GLU A 171 8.73 -20.15 -7.63
CA GLU A 171 7.80 -21.28 -7.75
C GLU A 171 7.79 -22.15 -6.50
N ASP A 172 8.92 -22.26 -5.82
CA ASP A 172 9.03 -23.00 -4.57
C ASP A 172 8.17 -22.37 -3.47
N GLU A 173 8.00 -21.04 -3.43
CA GLU A 173 7.11 -20.35 -2.48
C GLU A 173 5.62 -20.56 -2.75
N LYS A 174 5.23 -21.20 -3.87
CA LYS A 174 3.83 -21.43 -4.21
C LYS A 174 3.19 -22.44 -3.25
N LEU A 175 2.11 -22.01 -2.61
CA LEU A 175 1.21 -22.93 -1.91
C LEU A 175 0.49 -23.81 -2.94
N LYS A 176 0.68 -25.12 -2.84
CA LYS A 176 0.10 -26.16 -3.66
C LYS A 176 -0.84 -27.00 -2.80
N ILE A 177 -2.10 -26.98 -3.18
CA ILE A 177 -3.14 -27.84 -2.63
C ILE A 177 -3.46 -28.89 -3.71
N THR A 178 -3.29 -30.16 -3.40
CA THR A 178 -3.72 -31.26 -4.25
C THR A 178 -4.94 -31.93 -3.64
N CYS A 179 -5.94 -32.20 -4.47
CA CYS A 179 -7.10 -32.99 -4.13
C CYS A 179 -7.07 -34.26 -4.97
N SER A 180 -7.08 -35.42 -4.32
CA SER A 180 -7.12 -36.71 -5.00
C SER A 180 -8.23 -37.56 -4.42
N GLU A 181 -9.04 -38.16 -5.29
CA GLU A 181 -10.02 -39.16 -4.89
C GLU A 181 -9.31 -40.38 -4.30
N LEU A 182 -9.73 -40.80 -3.12
CA LEU A 182 -9.26 -42.05 -2.50
C LEU A 182 -10.23 -43.20 -2.74
N LYS A 183 -11.54 -42.91 -2.66
CA LYS A 183 -12.56 -43.96 -2.71
C LYS A 183 -13.91 -43.40 -3.11
N THR A 184 -14.59 -44.11 -3.99
CA THR A 184 -16.03 -43.95 -4.23
C THR A 184 -16.75 -45.21 -3.72
N GLN A 185 -17.72 -45.03 -2.83
CA GLN A 185 -18.59 -46.10 -2.35
C GLN A 185 -20.04 -45.68 -2.43
N LYS A 186 -20.75 -46.16 -3.45
CA LYS A 186 -22.18 -45.86 -3.67
C LYS A 186 -22.44 -44.34 -3.67
N ASP A 187 -22.96 -43.82 -2.56
CA ASP A 187 -23.35 -42.43 -2.32
C ASP A 187 -22.29 -41.62 -1.56
N SER A 188 -21.15 -42.22 -1.23
CA SER A 188 -20.08 -41.61 -0.44
C SER A 188 -18.80 -41.46 -1.26
N LEU A 189 -18.20 -40.25 -1.20
CA LEU A 189 -16.93 -39.93 -1.83
C LEU A 189 -15.90 -39.57 -0.75
N VAL A 190 -14.71 -40.16 -0.86
CA VAL A 190 -13.58 -39.86 0.04
C VAL A 190 -12.48 -39.20 -0.78
N TYR A 191 -12.12 -37.98 -0.41
CA TYR A 191 -11.03 -37.23 -1.02
C TYR A 191 -9.91 -36.98 -0.01
N LYS A 192 -8.67 -37.03 -0.49
CA LYS A 192 -7.48 -36.60 0.24
C LYS A 192 -7.07 -35.22 -0.22
N LEU A 193 -6.98 -34.30 0.72
CA LEU A 193 -6.35 -32.99 0.52
C LEU A 193 -4.91 -33.06 1.03
N SER A 194 -3.94 -32.71 0.17
CA SER A 194 -2.54 -32.57 0.58
C SER A 194 -2.10 -31.14 0.32
N LEU A 195 -1.47 -30.52 1.31
CA LEU A 195 -0.98 -29.16 1.25
C LEU A 195 0.53 -29.19 1.47
N ASN A 196 1.29 -28.52 0.60
CA ASN A 196 2.73 -28.33 0.84
C ASN A 196 2.95 -27.14 1.80
N LYS A 197 4.08 -27.11 2.49
CA LYS A 197 4.58 -25.91 3.21
C LYS A 197 3.61 -25.28 4.24
N ILE A 198 2.65 -26.05 4.77
CA ILE A 198 1.83 -25.64 5.93
C ILE A 198 2.38 -26.34 7.17
N GLY A 199 2.36 -25.66 8.32
CA GLY A 199 2.63 -26.27 9.62
C GLY A 199 1.57 -27.32 10.02
N GLU A 200 1.55 -27.72 11.29
CA GLU A 200 0.70 -28.83 11.74
C GLU A 200 -0.81 -28.57 11.66
N LYS A 201 -1.26 -27.31 11.51
CA LYS A 201 -2.68 -26.93 11.52
C LYS A 201 -3.04 -26.05 10.32
N ALA A 202 -4.18 -26.35 9.69
CA ALA A 202 -4.76 -25.58 8.60
C ALA A 202 -6.28 -25.40 8.82
N ASN A 203 -6.80 -24.21 8.54
CA ASN A 203 -8.23 -23.97 8.45
C ASN A 203 -8.65 -24.10 6.99
N LEU A 204 -9.53 -25.06 6.69
CA LEU A 204 -9.95 -25.37 5.33
C LEU A 204 -11.46 -25.13 5.18
N SER A 205 -11.85 -24.59 4.04
CA SER A 205 -13.23 -24.49 3.60
C SER A 205 -13.36 -25.17 2.25
N VAL A 206 -14.44 -25.92 2.05
CA VAL A 206 -14.67 -26.71 0.82
C VAL A 206 -16.04 -26.35 0.26
N SER A 207 -16.09 -26.13 -1.05
CA SER A 207 -17.33 -25.97 -1.82
C SER A 207 -17.33 -27.00 -2.96
N VAL A 208 -18.48 -27.61 -3.20
CA VAL A 208 -18.67 -28.65 -4.23
C VAL A 208 -19.69 -28.14 -5.24
N PHE A 209 -19.32 -28.14 -6.51
CA PHE A 209 -20.15 -27.66 -7.61
C PHE A 209 -20.16 -28.68 -8.75
N SER A 210 -21.20 -28.66 -9.58
CA SER A 210 -21.27 -29.47 -10.80
C SER A 210 -20.30 -28.91 -11.86
N GLU A 211 -19.65 -29.78 -12.63
CA GLU A 211 -18.77 -29.41 -13.74
C GLU A 211 -19.48 -28.53 -14.79
N THR A 212 -20.80 -28.66 -14.91
CA THR A 212 -21.65 -27.85 -15.82
C THR A 212 -21.75 -26.38 -15.43
N ALA A 213 -21.23 -25.97 -14.27
CA ALA A 213 -21.33 -24.59 -13.78
C ALA A 213 -20.45 -23.57 -14.54
N GLY A 214 -19.61 -24.01 -15.50
CA GLY A 214 -18.91 -23.11 -16.43
C GLY A 214 -17.97 -22.11 -15.76
N TYR A 215 -17.08 -22.57 -14.88
CA TYR A 215 -16.17 -21.70 -14.14
C TYR A 215 -14.93 -21.33 -14.95
N ASN A 216 -14.91 -20.11 -15.49
CA ASN A 216 -13.71 -19.52 -16.09
C ASN A 216 -12.98 -18.67 -15.05
N GLN A 217 -11.90 -19.22 -14.50
CA GLN A 217 -11.05 -18.48 -13.56
C GLN A 217 -10.20 -17.45 -14.31
N ILE A 218 -10.50 -16.17 -14.11
CA ILE A 218 -9.75 -15.04 -14.71
C ILE A 218 -8.71 -14.51 -13.71
N ASN A 219 -8.99 -14.65 -12.41
CA ASN A 219 -8.16 -14.15 -11.31
C ASN A 219 -7.82 -15.26 -10.32
N THR A 220 -6.58 -15.24 -9.84
CA THR A 220 -6.09 -16.09 -8.76
C THR A 220 -5.58 -15.24 -7.60
N ILE A 221 -5.51 -15.83 -6.39
CA ILE A 221 -4.85 -15.20 -5.24
C ILE A 221 -3.42 -14.77 -5.62
N GLU A 222 -2.71 -15.64 -6.34
CA GLU A 222 -1.37 -15.36 -6.85
C GLU A 222 -1.32 -14.06 -7.69
N SER A 223 -2.19 -13.90 -8.68
CA SER A 223 -2.26 -12.69 -9.50
C SER A 223 -2.73 -11.44 -8.73
N ALA A 224 -3.59 -11.62 -7.72
CA ALA A 224 -4.12 -10.55 -6.89
C ALA A 224 -3.07 -10.00 -5.90
N PHE A 225 -2.12 -10.83 -5.45
CA PHE A 225 -1.11 -10.43 -4.48
C PHE A 225 0.24 -10.10 -5.11
N LEU A 226 0.67 -10.87 -6.12
CA LEU A 226 2.02 -10.74 -6.70
C LEU A 226 2.10 -9.73 -7.84
N LEU A 227 0.99 -9.41 -8.52
CA LEU A 227 0.98 -8.57 -9.73
C LEU A 227 0.09 -7.33 -9.62
N THR A 228 -1.22 -7.52 -9.46
CA THR A 228 -2.22 -6.46 -9.56
C THR A 228 -1.92 -5.21 -8.71
N PRO A 229 -1.44 -5.31 -7.45
CA PRO A 229 -1.16 -4.14 -6.62
C PRO A 229 -0.01 -3.25 -7.12
N TYR A 230 0.77 -3.73 -8.08
CA TYR A 230 1.96 -3.06 -8.59
C TYR A 230 1.76 -2.44 -9.98
N VAL A 231 0.59 -2.67 -10.58
CA VAL A 231 0.21 -2.25 -11.93
C VAL A 231 -0.92 -1.24 -11.84
N LYS A 232 -0.93 -0.24 -12.73
CA LYS A 232 -1.99 0.76 -12.79
C LYS A 232 -3.08 0.38 -13.77
N GLY A 233 -4.33 0.55 -13.35
CA GLY A 233 -5.50 0.28 -14.16
C GLY A 233 -5.87 -1.20 -14.19
N TYR A 234 -6.84 -1.54 -15.01
CA TYR A 234 -7.30 -2.91 -15.18
C TYR A 234 -6.21 -3.79 -15.82
N VAL A 235 -6.02 -4.98 -15.26
CA VAL A 235 -5.16 -6.03 -15.83
C VAL A 235 -6.06 -7.09 -16.45
N GLU A 236 -5.97 -7.25 -17.76
CA GLU A 236 -6.76 -8.23 -18.49
C GLU A 236 -6.18 -9.63 -18.33
N ASN A 237 -7.04 -10.60 -18.00
CA ASN A 237 -6.70 -11.99 -17.73
C ASN A 237 -5.45 -12.20 -16.85
N PRO A 238 -5.43 -11.69 -15.59
CA PRO A 238 -4.22 -11.74 -14.75
C PRO A 238 -3.67 -13.15 -14.51
N GLN A 239 -4.53 -14.18 -14.48
CA GLN A 239 -4.10 -15.57 -14.35
C GLN A 239 -3.17 -16.04 -15.48
N TYR A 240 -3.32 -15.49 -16.69
CA TYR A 240 -2.51 -15.86 -17.85
C TYR A 240 -1.01 -15.80 -17.58
N TYR A 241 -0.55 -14.77 -16.87
CA TYR A 241 0.87 -14.52 -16.60
C TYR A 241 1.50 -15.54 -15.64
N PHE A 242 0.69 -16.35 -14.96
CA PHE A 242 1.12 -17.35 -13.98
C PHE A 242 0.94 -18.79 -14.46
N ASN A 243 0.45 -18.97 -15.68
CA ASN A 243 0.30 -20.29 -16.27
C ASN A 243 1.65 -20.76 -16.84
N SER A 244 2.25 -21.77 -16.22
CA SER A 244 3.55 -22.32 -16.62
C SER A 244 3.57 -22.96 -18.01
N THR A 245 2.41 -23.26 -18.60
CA THR A 245 2.30 -23.77 -19.98
C THR A 245 2.47 -22.67 -21.03
N ASN A 246 2.28 -21.39 -20.65
CA ASN A 246 2.41 -20.25 -21.54
C ASN A 246 3.87 -19.83 -21.68
N LYS A 247 4.51 -20.19 -22.80
CA LYS A 247 5.94 -19.91 -23.03
C LYS A 247 6.25 -18.41 -23.08
N THR A 248 5.32 -17.58 -23.55
CA THR A 248 5.46 -16.12 -23.68
C THR A 248 5.04 -15.35 -22.43
N ALA A 249 4.50 -16.01 -21.39
CA ALA A 249 3.92 -15.32 -20.23
C ALA A 249 4.88 -14.33 -19.55
N ASN A 250 6.17 -14.64 -19.45
CA ASN A 250 7.17 -13.72 -18.88
C ASN A 250 7.44 -12.50 -19.78
N GLU A 251 7.39 -12.66 -21.10
CA GLU A 251 7.56 -11.57 -22.06
C GLU A 251 6.35 -10.65 -22.05
N ASP A 252 5.15 -11.25 -22.03
CA ASP A 252 3.87 -10.54 -21.92
C ASP A 252 3.74 -9.82 -20.57
N LEU A 253 4.26 -10.41 -19.50
CA LEU A 253 4.32 -9.79 -18.18
C LEU A 253 5.31 -8.62 -18.14
N ASP A 254 6.44 -8.73 -18.83
CA ASP A 254 7.36 -7.60 -18.99
C ASP A 254 6.72 -6.47 -19.80
N LEU A 255 5.94 -6.78 -20.85
CA LEU A 255 5.14 -5.80 -21.59
C LEU A 255 4.11 -5.10 -20.70
N LEU A 256 3.40 -5.86 -19.85
CA LEU A 256 2.47 -5.30 -18.87
C LEU A 256 3.16 -4.33 -17.92
N LEU A 257 4.31 -4.71 -17.36
CA LEU A 257 5.07 -3.85 -16.44
C LEU A 257 5.68 -2.63 -17.14
N LEU A 258 6.05 -2.75 -18.42
CA LEU A 258 6.56 -1.63 -19.21
C LEU A 258 5.46 -0.61 -19.54
N THR A 259 4.23 -1.06 -19.79
CA THR A 259 3.11 -0.19 -20.21
C THR A 259 2.29 0.34 -19.03
N GLN A 260 2.11 -0.45 -17.98
CA GLN A 260 1.25 -0.13 -16.83
C GLN A 260 1.98 -0.17 -15.48
N GLY A 261 3.25 -0.59 -15.42
CA GLY A 261 4.03 -0.71 -14.18
C GLY A 261 4.80 0.55 -13.77
N TRP A 262 4.44 1.73 -14.27
CA TRP A 262 5.12 2.99 -13.92
C TRP A 262 4.68 3.54 -12.56
N THR A 263 5.60 4.16 -11.82
CA THR A 263 5.35 4.73 -10.49
C THR A 263 4.53 6.02 -10.53
N GLN A 264 3.59 6.17 -9.58
CA GLN A 264 2.68 7.33 -9.51
C GLN A 264 3.29 8.57 -8.87
N TYR A 265 4.19 8.38 -7.92
CA TYR A 265 4.59 9.42 -7.00
C TYR A 265 5.91 10.00 -7.45
N SER A 266 5.98 11.33 -7.50
CA SER A 266 7.26 11.98 -7.37
C SER A 266 7.84 11.62 -6.00
N THR A 267 9.15 11.42 -5.92
CA THR A 267 9.83 11.15 -4.64
C THR A 267 9.51 12.20 -3.60
N GLU A 268 9.26 13.44 -4.02
CA GLU A 268 8.81 14.54 -3.18
C GLU A 268 7.43 14.29 -2.57
N GLU A 269 6.44 13.81 -3.34
CA GLU A 269 5.11 13.46 -2.83
C GLU A 269 5.19 12.31 -1.82
N TYR A 270 6.00 11.29 -2.10
CA TYR A 270 6.19 10.17 -1.16
C TYR A 270 6.86 10.61 0.15
N LEU A 271 7.91 11.44 0.06
CA LEU A 271 8.58 11.99 1.25
C LEU A 271 7.69 12.91 2.06
N LYS A 272 6.84 13.73 1.41
CA LYS A 272 5.82 14.54 2.10
C LYS A 272 4.77 13.68 2.80
N GLN A 273 4.37 12.55 2.19
CA GLN A 273 3.42 11.64 2.82
C GLN A 273 4.01 10.96 4.07
N LEU A 274 5.31 10.64 4.06
CA LEU A 274 6.01 10.06 5.22
C LEU A 274 6.24 11.08 6.34
N ASN A 275 6.33 12.38 6.02
CA ASN A 275 6.52 13.47 6.98
C ASN A 275 5.33 14.45 6.91
N PRO A 276 4.13 14.07 7.41
CA PRO A 276 2.99 14.98 7.40
C PRO A 276 3.26 16.20 8.28
N ASP A 277 2.92 17.39 7.78
CA ASP A 277 2.95 18.61 8.59
C ASP A 277 1.93 18.48 9.75
N TYR A 278 2.44 18.36 10.98
CA TYR A 278 1.60 18.28 12.17
C TYR A 278 0.85 19.61 12.37
N LYS A 279 -0.47 19.60 12.16
CA LYS A 279 -1.32 20.79 12.38
C LYS A 279 -1.49 21.16 13.86
N TYR A 280 -1.17 20.25 14.77
CA TYR A 280 -1.30 20.44 16.22
C TYR A 280 -0.08 19.91 16.96
N ASN A 281 0.38 20.66 17.96
CA ASN A 281 1.42 20.19 18.86
C ASN A 281 0.84 19.13 19.82
N PHE A 282 1.69 18.22 20.27
CA PHE A 282 1.34 17.29 21.33
C PHE A 282 1.10 18.03 22.65
N GLU A 283 -0.15 18.07 23.12
CA GLU A 283 -0.51 18.66 24.42
C GLU A 283 -0.49 17.58 25.52
N LEU A 284 0.32 17.79 26.56
CA LEU A 284 0.33 16.96 27.77
C LEU A 284 -0.57 17.60 28.83
N GLY A 285 -1.79 17.10 28.97
CA GLY A 285 -2.77 17.58 29.97
C GLY A 285 -3.35 18.96 29.65
N PHE A 286 -4.26 19.44 30.51
CA PHE A 286 -4.89 20.76 30.33
C PHE A 286 -4.26 21.83 31.23
N ASN A 287 -4.41 23.09 30.85
CA ASN A 287 -4.02 24.22 31.69
C ASN A 287 -5.25 24.73 32.45
N LEU A 288 -5.12 24.95 33.76
CA LEU A 288 -6.15 25.57 34.59
C LEU A 288 -5.72 27.00 34.92
N GLU A 289 -6.43 27.96 34.35
CA GLU A 289 -6.13 29.38 34.48
C GLU A 289 -7.27 30.12 35.16
N GLY A 290 -6.95 31.19 35.87
CA GLY A 290 -7.94 31.93 36.63
C GLY A 290 -7.36 33.08 37.43
N ARG A 291 -8.18 33.62 38.34
CA ARG A 291 -7.86 34.75 39.22
C ARG A 291 -8.27 34.50 40.65
N VAL A 292 -7.47 34.98 41.60
CA VAL A 292 -7.75 34.95 43.04
C VAL A 292 -7.79 36.35 43.63
N SER A 293 -8.68 36.59 44.60
CA SER A 293 -8.73 37.87 45.32
C SER A 293 -9.30 37.71 46.75
N PRO A 294 -8.70 38.33 47.78
CA PRO A 294 -7.40 39.00 47.77
C PRO A 294 -6.24 37.99 47.70
N VAL A 295 -5.06 38.44 47.28
CA VAL A 295 -3.83 37.60 47.26
C VAL A 295 -3.29 37.52 48.70
N MET A 296 -3.40 36.34 49.32
CA MET A 296 -2.98 36.13 50.72
C MET A 296 -1.58 35.50 50.83
N SER A 297 -1.06 34.93 49.75
CA SER A 297 0.30 34.42 49.62
C SER A 297 0.70 34.42 48.15
N ASN A 298 2.00 34.51 47.88
CA ASN A 298 2.54 34.38 46.53
C ASN A 298 2.55 32.93 46.01
N ARG A 299 2.33 31.93 46.87
CA ARG A 299 2.25 30.51 46.49
C ARG A 299 0.81 30.04 46.48
N LEU A 300 0.36 29.55 45.33
CA LEU A 300 -0.95 28.97 45.14
C LEU A 300 -0.80 27.51 44.72
N ALA A 301 -1.51 26.62 45.38
CA ALA A 301 -1.40 25.18 45.18
C ALA A 301 -2.75 24.56 44.80
N LEU A 302 -2.68 23.56 43.93
CA LEU A 302 -3.72 22.55 43.75
C LEU A 302 -3.42 21.38 44.68
N ILE A 303 -4.41 21.00 45.47
CA ILE A 303 -4.30 19.99 46.51
C ILE A 303 -5.42 18.98 46.32
N SER A 304 -5.14 17.69 46.49
CA SER A 304 -6.15 16.63 46.43
C SER A 304 -7.11 16.69 47.63
N LYS A 305 -8.23 15.96 47.55
CA LYS A 305 -9.15 15.80 48.70
C LYS A 305 -8.45 15.30 49.97
N LYS A 306 -7.40 14.48 49.82
CA LYS A 306 -6.56 13.94 50.91
C LYS A 306 -5.46 14.90 51.39
N ASN A 307 -5.52 16.17 50.99
CA ASN A 307 -4.56 17.21 51.33
C ASN A 307 -3.13 16.98 50.81
N GLN A 308 -2.97 16.22 49.71
CA GLN A 308 -1.68 16.05 49.04
C GLN A 308 -1.48 17.13 47.98
N LEU A 309 -0.30 17.74 47.94
CA LEU A 309 0.08 18.72 46.93
C LEU A 309 0.15 18.04 45.55
N ILE A 310 -0.61 18.57 44.58
CA ILE A 310 -0.60 18.11 43.19
C ILE A 310 0.39 18.96 42.39
N VAL A 311 0.22 20.28 42.45
CA VAL A 311 1.09 21.25 41.78
C VAL A 311 0.97 22.61 42.47
N GLU A 312 2.01 23.42 42.40
CA GLU A 312 2.00 24.81 42.83
C GLU A 312 2.37 25.77 41.70
N THR A 313 1.93 27.01 41.86
CA THR A 313 2.26 28.13 40.97
C THR A 313 2.51 29.38 41.80
N PHE A 314 3.25 30.33 41.23
CA PHE A 314 3.65 31.56 41.90
C PHE A 314 2.95 32.76 41.28
N LEU A 315 2.23 33.51 42.11
CA LEU A 315 1.39 34.62 41.68
C LEU A 315 2.17 35.92 41.39
N LYS A 316 3.41 36.04 41.87
CA LYS A 316 4.28 37.23 41.64
C LYS A 316 3.57 38.58 41.88
N ASN A 317 2.79 38.68 42.96
CA ASN A 317 1.94 39.84 43.30
C ASN A 317 0.82 40.18 42.28
N ASP A 318 0.53 39.29 41.33
CA ASP A 318 -0.65 39.34 40.46
C ASP A 318 -1.81 38.52 41.06
N THR A 319 -3.03 38.80 40.61
CA THR A 319 -4.23 38.02 40.90
C THR A 319 -4.38 36.82 39.98
N LYS A 320 -3.72 36.80 38.81
CA LYS A 320 -3.81 35.73 37.81
C LYS A 320 -2.93 34.53 38.13
N PHE A 321 -3.45 33.32 37.97
CA PHE A 321 -2.71 32.07 38.05
C PHE A 321 -2.89 31.20 36.81
N SER A 322 -1.90 30.35 36.54
CA SER A 322 -1.95 29.29 35.54
C SER A 322 -1.25 28.05 36.09
N PHE A 323 -1.98 26.95 36.20
CA PHE A 323 -1.45 25.61 36.46
C PHE A 323 -1.36 24.89 35.13
N LYS A 324 -0.16 24.49 34.72
CA LYS A 324 0.08 23.90 33.40
C LYS A 324 0.23 22.39 33.48
N LYS A 325 -0.14 21.70 32.39
CA LYS A 325 0.05 20.26 32.20
C LYS A 325 -0.61 19.40 33.29
N LEU A 326 -1.84 19.75 33.65
CA LEU A 326 -2.61 19.00 34.64
C LEU A 326 -3.14 17.70 34.04
N LEU A 327 -2.83 16.59 34.71
CA LEU A 327 -3.37 15.26 34.43
C LEU A 327 -4.47 14.95 35.45
N ILE A 328 -5.61 15.62 35.30
CA ILE A 328 -6.77 15.47 36.17
C ILE A 328 -7.91 14.89 35.33
N TYR A 329 -8.62 13.89 35.87
CA TYR A 329 -9.66 13.16 35.15
C TYR A 329 -11.06 13.55 35.63
N GLU A 330 -12.08 13.18 34.84
CA GLU A 330 -13.46 13.38 35.24
C GLU A 330 -13.75 12.64 36.57
N GLY A 331 -14.30 13.37 37.55
CA GLY A 331 -14.58 12.86 38.90
C GLY A 331 -13.52 13.21 39.95
N ASP A 332 -12.34 13.71 39.56
CA ASP A 332 -11.33 14.14 40.51
C ASP A 332 -11.78 15.37 41.32
N SER A 333 -11.53 15.32 42.62
CA SER A 333 -11.83 16.41 43.56
C SER A 333 -10.55 17.12 44.00
N ILE A 334 -10.38 18.34 43.51
CA ILE A 334 -9.23 19.20 43.81
C ILE A 334 -9.66 20.44 44.62
N LYS A 335 -8.74 20.94 45.42
CA LYS A 335 -8.87 22.18 46.20
C LYS A 335 -7.77 23.14 45.75
N VAL A 336 -8.10 24.42 45.64
CA VAL A 336 -7.10 25.48 45.49
C VAL A 336 -6.85 26.11 46.85
N ALA A 337 -5.58 26.23 47.26
CA ALA A 337 -5.18 26.84 48.52
C ALA A 337 -3.92 27.70 48.35
N PHE A 338 -3.86 28.82 49.06
CA PHE A 338 -2.62 29.54 49.28
C PHE A 338 -1.75 28.77 50.28
N LEU A 339 -0.45 28.64 50.02
CA LEU A 339 0.50 28.08 50.98
C LEU A 339 1.16 29.21 51.77
N GLY A 340 1.01 29.20 53.11
CA GLY A 340 1.50 30.25 54.01
C GLY A 340 2.01 29.73 55.36
N GLY A 341 2.51 30.64 56.21
CA GLY A 341 3.20 30.35 57.49
C GLY A 341 4.73 30.33 57.36
N GLU A 342 5.46 30.43 58.49
CA GLU A 342 6.93 30.58 58.51
C GLU A 342 7.70 29.50 57.73
N ASN A 343 7.08 28.32 57.48
CA ASN A 343 7.64 27.24 56.66
C ASN A 343 6.71 26.75 55.51
N GLY A 344 5.64 27.49 55.17
CA GLY A 344 4.71 27.10 54.09
C GLY A 344 3.74 25.95 54.42
N ASN A 345 3.66 25.52 55.69
CA ASN A 345 2.86 24.36 56.14
C ASN A 345 1.37 24.65 56.40
N LYS A 346 0.87 25.87 56.15
CA LYS A 346 -0.55 26.19 56.30
C LYS A 346 -1.20 26.40 54.94
N ALA A 347 -2.26 25.63 54.67
CA ALA A 347 -3.11 25.81 53.50
C ALA A 347 -4.25 26.78 53.85
N ILE A 348 -4.31 27.92 53.17
CA ILE A 348 -5.32 28.97 53.38
C ILE A 348 -6.23 29.01 52.15
N LYS A 349 -7.53 28.78 52.35
CA LYS A 349 -8.53 28.80 51.26
C LYS A 349 -8.68 30.22 50.70
N PRO A 350 -8.58 30.45 49.37
CA PRO A 350 -8.89 31.74 48.76
C PRO A 350 -10.31 32.19 49.07
N ARG A 351 -10.50 33.49 49.35
CA ARG A 351 -11.85 34.03 49.59
C ARG A 351 -12.67 34.03 48.31
N ASN A 352 -12.12 34.56 47.23
CA ASN A 352 -12.71 34.52 45.89
C ASN A 352 -11.74 33.89 44.89
N ILE A 353 -12.26 33.02 44.02
CA ILE A 353 -11.53 32.41 42.92
C ILE A 353 -12.43 32.35 41.68
N TYR A 354 -11.87 32.71 40.53
CA TYR A 354 -12.52 32.68 39.23
C TYR A 354 -11.65 31.85 38.28
N PHE A 355 -12.24 30.94 37.51
CA PHE A 355 -11.51 30.13 36.53
C PHE A 355 -11.87 30.61 35.13
N ASP A 356 -10.84 30.94 34.34
CA ASP A 356 -11.00 31.44 32.97
C ASP A 356 -11.29 30.27 31.99
N THR A 357 -10.85 29.06 32.33
CA THR A 357 -11.02 27.85 31.49
C THR A 357 -12.31 27.06 31.74
N VAL A 358 -13.10 27.40 32.76
CA VAL A 358 -14.38 26.74 33.04
C VAL A 358 -15.50 27.50 32.34
N VAL A 359 -15.86 27.07 31.13
CA VAL A 359 -17.03 27.59 30.42
C VAL A 359 -18.27 27.33 31.28
N LYS A 360 -18.96 28.38 31.75
CA LYS A 360 -20.30 28.24 32.33
C LYS A 360 -21.18 27.56 31.28
N ARG A 361 -21.54 26.28 31.49
CA ARG A 361 -22.54 25.61 30.64
C ARG A 361 -23.84 26.42 30.76
N LYS A 362 -24.17 27.21 29.72
CA LYS A 362 -25.56 27.63 29.50
C LYS A 362 -26.35 26.33 29.32
N ASN A 363 -27.40 26.12 30.11
CA ASN A 363 -28.34 25.02 29.85
C ASN A 363 -29.03 25.29 28.51
N VAL A 364 -28.51 24.71 27.41
CA VAL A 364 -29.08 24.83 26.05
C VAL A 364 -30.10 23.70 25.78
N LEU A 365 -30.35 22.81 26.74
CA LEU A 365 -31.28 21.67 26.59
C LEU A 365 -32.70 21.99 27.11
N SER A 366 -33.37 22.99 26.52
CA SER A 366 -34.84 23.12 26.62
C SER A 366 -35.57 22.97 25.28
N ARG A 367 -34.89 22.56 24.21
CA ARG A 367 -35.58 22.07 23.01
C ARG A 367 -36.02 20.62 23.24
N LYS A 368 -37.31 20.46 23.57
CA LYS A 368 -38.03 19.19 23.42
C LYS A 368 -37.97 18.79 21.95
N PHE A 369 -37.06 17.88 21.60
CA PHE A 369 -37.16 17.15 20.34
C PHE A 369 -38.26 16.10 20.52
N HIS A 370 -39.37 16.22 19.78
CA HIS A 370 -40.23 15.08 19.52
C HIS A 370 -39.46 14.14 18.59
N SER A 371 -38.98 13.04 19.14
CA SER A 371 -38.45 11.93 18.38
C SER A 371 -39.58 10.93 18.11
N ASP A 372 -40.21 11.04 16.94
CA ASP A 372 -40.89 9.89 16.36
C ASP A 372 -39.80 8.96 15.80
N PHE A 373 -39.20 8.17 16.68
CA PHE A 373 -38.40 7.02 16.31
C PHE A 373 -39.00 5.79 16.97
N ILE A 374 -39.30 4.80 16.12
CA ILE A 374 -39.77 3.47 16.47
C ILE A 374 -38.84 2.89 17.55
N LYS A 375 -39.42 2.48 18.68
CA LYS A 375 -38.71 1.78 19.75
C LYS A 375 -38.16 0.45 19.22
N SER A 376 -36.84 0.33 19.10
CA SER A 376 -36.16 -0.96 19.16
C SER A 376 -35.77 -1.21 20.61
N GLU A 377 -36.16 -2.36 21.15
CA GLU A 377 -35.81 -2.76 22.52
C GLU A 377 -34.30 -2.88 22.73
N ASP A 378 -33.79 -2.14 23.71
CA ASP A 378 -32.43 -2.22 24.21
C ASP A 378 -32.19 -3.56 24.92
N LYS A 379 -31.34 -4.42 24.35
CA LYS A 379 -30.57 -5.39 25.14
C LYS A 379 -29.15 -4.86 25.33
N LYS A 380 -28.85 -4.45 26.56
CA LYS A 380 -27.50 -4.14 27.05
C LYS A 380 -26.54 -5.29 26.76
N ILE A 381 -25.44 -5.00 26.08
CA ILE A 381 -24.26 -5.86 26.05
C ILE A 381 -23.22 -5.19 26.95
N GLU A 382 -22.99 -5.78 28.12
CA GLU A 382 -21.83 -5.48 28.96
C GLU A 382 -20.59 -6.12 28.34
N LEU A 383 -19.57 -5.30 28.09
CA LEU A 383 -18.22 -5.75 27.78
C LEU A 383 -17.56 -6.23 29.08
N LEU A 384 -17.22 -7.52 29.16
CA LEU A 384 -16.34 -8.07 30.19
C LEU A 384 -15.00 -8.49 29.58
N ALA A 385 -13.95 -8.04 30.23
CA ALA A 385 -12.55 -8.25 29.91
C ALA A 385 -12.10 -9.71 30.10
N GLU A 386 -11.03 -10.07 29.39
CA GLU A 386 -10.25 -11.30 29.56
C GLU A 386 -9.65 -11.37 30.97
N ASP A 387 -9.87 -12.50 31.67
CA ASP A 387 -8.78 -13.37 32.14
C ASP A 387 -9.27 -14.57 32.98
N ASN A 388 -8.56 -15.69 32.82
CA ASN A 388 -8.46 -16.87 33.69
C ASN A 388 -9.49 -18.03 33.57
N TYR A 389 -9.04 -19.06 32.83
CA TYR A 389 -8.86 -20.45 33.24
C TYR A 389 -9.94 -21.23 34.03
N ARG A 390 -10.19 -22.42 33.48
CA ARG A 390 -10.60 -23.71 34.08
C ARG A 390 -12.06 -23.86 34.49
N GLY A 391 -12.71 -24.73 33.73
CA GLY A 391 -13.65 -25.70 34.29
C GLY A 391 -15.09 -25.47 33.86
N LEU A 392 -15.68 -26.56 33.39
CA LEU A 392 -17.11 -26.86 33.26
C LEU A 392 -17.83 -26.40 31.99
N ASN A 393 -18.31 -27.43 31.30
CA ASN A 393 -19.70 -27.59 30.85
C ASN A 393 -20.43 -26.31 30.48
N VAL A 394 -20.51 -26.04 29.19
CA VAL A 394 -21.48 -25.11 28.64
C VAL A 394 -22.53 -25.90 27.87
N SER A 395 -23.58 -26.25 28.59
CA SER A 395 -24.91 -26.49 28.03
C SER A 395 -25.36 -25.21 27.32
N ASN A 396 -25.17 -25.15 26.00
CA ASN A 396 -25.93 -24.37 25.02
C ASN A 396 -25.28 -24.50 23.62
N ILE A 397 -25.05 -25.73 23.19
CA ILE A 397 -24.82 -26.04 21.77
C ILE A 397 -26.19 -26.39 21.19
N THR A 398 -26.64 -25.65 20.18
CA THR A 398 -27.73 -26.14 19.34
C THR A 398 -27.10 -27.06 18.31
N GLU A 399 -27.11 -28.36 18.60
CA GLU A 399 -26.77 -29.40 17.63
C GLU A 399 -27.96 -29.51 16.65
N LEU A 400 -27.74 -29.13 15.39
CA LEU A 400 -28.75 -29.32 14.35
C LEU A 400 -28.85 -30.81 14.03
N GLY A 401 -30.00 -31.40 14.31
CA GLY A 401 -30.26 -32.82 14.04
C GLY A 401 -30.08 -33.16 12.55
N GLU A 402 -29.53 -34.34 12.30
CA GLU A 402 -29.31 -34.89 10.96
C GLU A 402 -30.64 -34.92 10.17
N VAL A 403 -30.71 -34.16 9.07
CA VAL A 403 -31.87 -34.16 8.19
C VAL A 403 -31.75 -35.31 7.19
N LYS A 404 -32.49 -36.39 7.42
CA LYS A 404 -32.64 -37.49 6.45
C LYS A 404 -33.68 -37.12 5.39
N LEU A 405 -33.22 -36.75 4.20
CA LEU A 405 -34.07 -36.57 3.02
C LEU A 405 -34.38 -37.94 2.39
N LYS A 406 -35.65 -38.35 2.40
CA LYS A 406 -36.15 -39.49 1.61
C LYS A 406 -36.81 -38.96 0.33
N GLY A 407 -36.12 -39.09 -0.80
CA GLY A 407 -36.69 -38.86 -2.13
C GLY A 407 -37.21 -40.15 -2.76
N LYS A 408 -38.41 -40.12 -3.37
CA LYS A 408 -38.97 -41.23 -4.15
C LYS A 408 -38.85 -40.88 -5.63
N LYS A 409 -38.18 -41.72 -6.42
CA LYS A 409 -38.06 -41.56 -7.87
C LYS A 409 -39.28 -42.20 -8.53
N GLU A 410 -40.16 -41.40 -9.14
CA GLU A 410 -41.14 -41.91 -10.10
C GLU A 410 -40.45 -42.02 -11.45
N ALA A 411 -40.43 -43.24 -11.98
CA ALA A 411 -40.01 -43.50 -13.35
C ALA A 411 -41.22 -43.35 -14.26
N SER A 412 -41.30 -42.23 -14.98
CA SER A 412 -42.24 -42.08 -16.10
C SER A 412 -41.71 -42.91 -17.27
N SER A 413 -42.45 -43.96 -17.65
CA SER A 413 -42.21 -44.74 -18.86
C SER A 413 -42.73 -43.95 -20.06
N ILE A 414 -41.86 -43.67 -21.04
CA ILE A 414 -42.24 -43.52 -22.45
C ILE A 414 -41.23 -44.33 -23.26
#